data_AF-A0A843XCW1-F1
#
_entry.id   AF-A0A843XCW1-F1
#
_cell.length_a   1.000
_cell.length_b   1.000
_cell.length_c   1.000
_cell.angle_alpha   90.00
_cell.angle_beta   90.00
_cell.angle_gamma   90.00
#
_symmetry.space_group_name_H-M   'P 1'
#
loop_
_entity.id
_entity.type
_entity.pdbx_description
1 polymer ?
#
loop_
_entity_poly.entity_id
_entity_poly.type
_entity_poly.pdbx_seq_one_letter_code
_entity_poly.pdbx_strand_id
1 'polypeptide(L)'
;MIVRGHMHDRPYMSRRPGGSSKDAEFLVAKASEFLVITGYDINGIKLAKKVWVLPGQACTIFDISPVNYTFEKLTFLLPSIFTIGPCIDDRDSLLRYAKLISPHDKLSNHIKELVKGVIKGETHVIASSMTMEEITKNSAGERERGTKSFKEEVFEKVQLELNQFGFLIYNANVKQLVDVVGHEYLSYL
;
A
#
# COMPACT_ATOMS: atom_id res chain seq x y z
N MET A 1 25.43 -8.08 39.09
CA MET A 1 24.21 -7.54 39.70
C MET A 1 24.38 -6.04 39.85
N ILE A 2 23.66 -5.24 39.06
CA ILE A 2 23.08 -3.92 39.38
C ILE A 2 22.31 -3.49 38.12
N VAL A 3 21.01 -3.30 38.33
CA VAL A 3 19.97 -2.92 37.38
C VAL A 3 19.76 -1.40 37.51
N ARG A 4 19.56 -0.69 36.40
CA ARG A 4 18.93 0.66 36.28
C ARG A 4 18.82 0.94 34.77
N GLY A 5 17.67 1.09 34.12
CA GLY A 5 16.37 1.57 34.57
C GLY A 5 16.26 3.07 34.27
N HIS A 6 15.70 3.45 33.12
CA HIS A 6 14.55 4.37 33.04
C HIS A 6 14.06 4.59 31.60
N MET A 7 12.85 4.13 31.37
CA MET A 7 11.91 4.59 30.35
C MET A 7 11.73 6.11 30.45
N HIS A 8 11.82 6.79 29.32
CA HIS A 8 11.23 8.11 29.15
C HIS A 8 10.11 8.00 28.11
N ASP A 9 8.90 7.75 28.62
CA ASP A 9 7.67 8.09 27.92
C ASP A 9 7.65 9.60 27.67
N ARG A 10 7.52 10.01 26.40
CA ARG A 10 7.18 11.39 26.05
C ARG A 10 5.71 11.48 25.68
N PRO A 11 4.99 12.48 26.18
CA PRO A 11 3.54 12.50 26.14
C PRO A 11 3.03 12.75 24.71
N TYR A 12 2.01 12.00 24.32
CA TYR A 12 1.14 12.34 23.20
C TYR A 12 0.43 13.67 23.53
N MET A 13 0.86 14.77 22.91
CA MET A 13 0.16 16.05 23.00
C MET A 13 -0.97 16.11 21.97
N SER A 14 -2.20 16.03 22.49
CA SER A 14 -3.44 16.41 21.83
C SER A 14 -3.47 17.92 21.57
N ARG A 15 -3.53 18.36 20.31
CA ARG A 15 -3.71 19.79 19.95
C ARG A 15 -5.19 20.17 20.00
N ARG A 16 -5.54 21.13 20.87
CA ARG A 16 -6.74 21.98 20.76
C ARG A 16 -6.50 23.14 19.77
N PRO A 17 -7.54 23.74 19.17
CA PRO A 17 -7.39 24.91 18.30
C PRO A 17 -7.52 26.22 19.10
N GLY A 18 -6.61 27.16 18.88
CA GLY A 18 -6.68 28.53 19.43
C GLY A 18 -5.45 29.33 18.99
N GLY A 19 -5.68 30.39 18.20
CA GLY A 19 -4.62 31.11 17.48
C GLY A 19 -3.74 32.04 18.32
N SER A 20 -2.49 32.23 17.87
CA SER A 20 -1.67 33.46 17.93
C SER A 20 -0.23 33.12 17.52
N SER A 21 0.41 34.03 16.76
CA SER A 21 1.79 34.01 16.22
C SER A 21 2.32 32.69 15.65
N LYS A 22 2.36 32.56 14.31
CA LYS A 22 3.05 31.43 13.65
C LYS A 22 4.55 31.70 13.61
N ASP A 23 5.22 31.54 14.73
CA ASP A 23 6.67 31.47 14.77
C ASP A 23 7.14 30.23 13.99
N ALA A 24 8.37 30.28 13.46
CA ALA A 24 8.90 29.17 12.68
C ALA A 24 9.07 27.92 13.55
N GLU A 25 8.37 26.83 13.22
CA GLU A 25 8.43 25.57 13.97
C GLU A 25 9.41 24.60 13.29
N PHE A 26 10.37 24.05 14.04
CA PHE A 26 11.27 23.01 13.52
C PHE A 26 10.69 21.61 13.78
N LEU A 27 10.39 20.89 12.69
CA LEU A 27 9.78 19.56 12.74
C LEU A 27 10.74 18.49 12.22
N VAL A 28 10.69 17.31 12.84
CA VAL A 28 11.48 16.13 12.49
C VAL A 28 10.54 14.92 12.42
N ALA A 29 10.51 14.25 11.26
CA ALA A 29 9.75 13.02 11.07
C ALA A 29 10.49 11.80 11.61
N LYS A 30 9.74 10.76 11.98
CA LYS A 30 10.29 9.45 12.34
C LYS A 30 10.86 8.71 11.13
N ALA A 31 11.48 7.55 11.39
CA ALA A 31 12.05 6.70 10.35
C ALA A 31 11.04 6.32 9.26
N SER A 32 9.80 5.97 9.64
CA SER A 32 8.71 5.60 8.74
C SER A 32 7.81 6.77 8.30
N GLU A 33 8.17 8.02 8.62
CA GLU A 33 7.32 9.18 8.35
C GLU A 33 8.00 10.19 7.42
N PHE A 34 7.24 10.95 6.64
CA PHE A 34 7.74 12.07 5.84
C PHE A 34 6.90 13.33 6.08
N LEU A 35 7.56 14.48 5.99
CA LEU A 35 6.94 15.80 6.08
C LEU A 35 6.64 16.31 4.67
N VAL A 36 5.38 16.65 4.43
CA VAL A 36 4.86 17.31 3.23
C VAL A 36 4.70 18.78 3.57
N ILE A 37 5.46 19.64 2.92
CA ILE A 37 5.35 21.09 3.10
C ILE A 37 4.72 21.71 1.85
N THR A 38 3.72 22.55 2.06
CA THR A 38 3.06 23.36 1.04
C THR A 38 2.94 24.80 1.53
N GLY A 39 2.67 25.75 0.64
CA GLY A 39 2.40 27.15 1.00
C GLY A 39 3.42 28.13 0.44
N TYR A 40 3.64 29.23 1.17
CA TYR A 40 4.42 30.36 0.65
C TYR A 40 5.83 29.95 0.20
N ASP A 41 6.20 30.36 -1.01
CA ASP A 41 7.47 30.03 -1.69
C ASP A 41 7.69 28.53 -2.02
N ILE A 42 6.62 27.71 -2.00
CA ILE A 42 6.65 26.31 -2.40
C ILE A 42 5.69 26.09 -3.57
N ASN A 43 6.26 25.88 -4.76
CA ASN A 43 5.48 25.51 -5.94
C ASN A 43 5.10 24.02 -5.86
N GLY A 44 3.88 23.74 -5.39
CA GLY A 44 3.34 22.40 -5.26
C GLY A 44 3.58 21.79 -3.89
N ILE A 45 4.40 20.72 -3.83
CA ILE A 45 4.65 19.94 -2.61
C ILE A 45 6.15 19.71 -2.45
N LYS A 46 6.67 19.95 -1.25
CA LYS A 46 8.04 19.62 -0.84
C LYS A 46 8.04 18.46 0.15
N LEU A 47 8.91 17.48 -0.06
CA LEU A 47 9.09 16.34 0.83
C LEU A 47 10.39 16.47 1.62
N ALA A 48 10.34 16.32 2.94
CA ALA A 48 11.51 16.38 3.80
C ALA A 48 11.39 15.47 5.03
N LYS A 49 12.53 15.05 5.59
CA LYS A 49 12.60 14.38 6.90
C LYS A 49 12.70 15.37 8.06
N LYS A 50 13.24 16.57 7.80
CA LYS A 50 13.42 17.65 8.77
C LYS A 50 13.16 18.97 8.06
N VAL A 51 12.39 19.87 8.65
CA VAL A 51 12.08 21.17 8.02
C VAL A 51 11.75 22.24 9.04
N TRP A 52 12.08 23.49 8.69
CA TRP A 52 11.54 24.67 9.33
C TRP A 52 10.25 25.07 8.62
N VAL A 53 9.13 25.04 9.34
CA VAL A 53 7.82 25.48 8.82
C VAL A 53 7.68 26.96 9.10
N LEU A 54 7.72 27.78 8.06
CA LEU A 54 7.60 29.24 8.18
C LEU A 54 6.13 29.67 8.24
N PRO A 55 5.81 30.86 8.78
CA PRO A 55 4.48 31.44 8.67
C PRO A 55 4.03 31.51 7.20
N GLY A 56 2.84 30.99 6.92
CA GLY A 56 2.30 30.85 5.56
C GLY A 56 2.57 29.50 4.90
N GLN A 57 3.33 28.61 5.54
CA GLN A 57 3.48 27.22 5.14
C GLN A 57 2.57 26.29 5.96
N ALA A 58 2.13 25.21 5.33
CA ALA A 58 1.41 24.10 5.96
C ALA A 58 2.30 22.86 5.89
N CYS A 59 2.31 22.08 6.97
CA CYS A 59 3.06 20.84 7.06
C CYS A 59 2.12 19.69 7.44
N THR A 60 2.16 18.62 6.67
CA THR A 60 1.42 17.38 6.92
C THR A 60 2.41 16.24 7.06
N ILE A 61 2.18 15.36 8.04
CA ILE A 61 2.99 14.17 8.27
C ILE A 61 2.24 12.97 7.71
N PHE A 62 2.93 12.12 6.97
CA PHE A 62 2.39 10.84 6.54
C PHE A 62 3.35 9.70 6.80
N ASP A 63 2.79 8.51 6.99
CA ASP A 63 3.54 7.29 7.20
C ASP A 63 3.70 6.52 5.88
N ILE A 64 4.89 5.95 5.67
CA ILE A 64 5.26 5.20 4.45
C ILE A 64 5.23 3.68 4.65
N SER A 65 4.73 3.20 5.79
CA SER A 65 4.72 1.77 6.09
C SER A 65 3.79 1.02 5.13
N PRO A 66 4.24 -0.14 4.62
CA PRO A 66 3.41 -0.96 3.75
C PRO A 66 2.21 -1.52 4.50
N VAL A 67 1.08 -1.63 3.80
CA VAL A 67 -0.20 -2.11 4.32
C VAL A 67 -0.56 -3.42 3.65
N ASN A 68 -1.10 -4.36 4.42
CA ASN A 68 -1.59 -5.63 3.91
C ASN A 68 -3.05 -5.52 3.47
N TYR A 69 -3.30 -5.82 2.20
CA TYR A 69 -4.61 -5.87 1.57
C TYR A 69 -5.01 -7.32 1.36
N THR A 70 -6.00 -7.76 2.11
CA THR A 70 -6.58 -9.09 2.01
C THR A 70 -7.77 -9.07 1.07
N PHE A 71 -7.80 -9.97 0.09
CA PHE A 71 -8.91 -10.15 -0.83
C PHE A 71 -9.59 -11.48 -0.55
N GLU A 72 -10.87 -11.43 -0.20
CA GLU A 72 -11.68 -12.62 0.00
C GLU A 72 -12.32 -13.03 -1.34
N LYS A 73 -12.14 -14.30 -1.72
CA LYS A 73 -12.88 -15.00 -2.78
C LYS A 73 -13.03 -14.26 -4.13
N LEU A 74 -12.00 -13.57 -4.62
CA LEU A 74 -11.82 -13.58 -6.07
C LEU A 74 -11.28 -14.96 -6.42
N THR A 75 -11.78 -15.53 -7.51
CA THR A 75 -11.41 -16.80 -8.14
C THR A 75 -10.12 -17.37 -7.58
N PHE A 76 -10.18 -18.61 -7.08
CA PHE A 76 -9.21 -19.43 -6.32
C PHE A 76 -7.70 -19.39 -6.69
N LEU A 77 -7.31 -18.54 -7.64
CA LEU A 77 -6.04 -18.45 -8.33
C LEU A 77 -5.35 -17.07 -8.10
N LEU A 78 -5.98 -16.15 -7.35
CA LEU A 78 -5.42 -14.84 -6.97
C LEU A 78 -4.55 -14.91 -5.69
N PRO A 79 -3.44 -14.13 -5.58
CA PRO A 79 -2.80 -13.85 -4.30
C PRO A 79 -3.81 -13.32 -3.27
N SER A 80 -4.05 -14.05 -2.19
CA SER A 80 -5.06 -13.67 -1.19
C SER A 80 -4.61 -12.49 -0.32
N ILE A 81 -3.32 -12.17 -0.30
CA ILE A 81 -2.75 -11.07 0.47
C ILE A 81 -1.73 -10.31 -0.37
N PHE A 82 -1.95 -9.01 -0.60
CA PHE A 82 -0.99 -8.10 -1.20
C PHE A 82 -0.44 -7.15 -0.14
N THR A 83 0.87 -7.05 -0.02
CA THR A 83 1.56 -6.06 0.82
C THR A 83 1.96 -4.89 -0.07
N ILE A 84 1.29 -3.75 0.08
CA ILE A 84 1.45 -2.58 -0.81
C ILE A 84 1.78 -1.36 0.03
N GLY A 85 2.73 -0.56 -0.42
CA GLY A 85 3.10 0.70 0.20
C GLY A 85 3.64 1.70 -0.82
N PRO A 86 3.97 2.93 -0.43
CA PRO A 86 4.62 3.87 -1.32
C PRO A 86 6.01 3.37 -1.74
N CYS A 87 6.42 3.70 -2.97
CA CYS A 87 7.80 3.48 -3.43
C CYS A 87 8.72 4.54 -2.81
N ILE A 88 9.66 4.09 -1.97
CA ILE A 88 10.56 4.97 -1.20
C ILE A 88 11.82 5.32 -2.03
N ASP A 89 12.23 4.43 -2.93
CA ASP A 89 13.43 4.58 -3.74
C ASP A 89 13.28 5.65 -4.82
N ASP A 90 12.04 5.89 -5.28
CA ASP A 90 11.73 6.87 -6.31
C ASP A 90 11.05 8.12 -5.75
N ARG A 91 11.71 9.27 -5.95
CA ARG A 91 11.24 10.57 -5.46
C ARG A 91 9.95 11.00 -6.14
N ASP A 92 9.78 10.68 -7.43
CA ASP A 92 8.59 11.06 -8.20
C ASP A 92 7.38 10.24 -7.78
N SER A 93 7.54 8.93 -7.58
CA SER A 93 6.55 8.05 -6.96
C SER A 93 6.12 8.54 -5.59
N LEU A 94 7.07 8.89 -4.72
CA LEU A 94 6.74 9.41 -3.39
C LEU A 94 5.99 10.75 -3.46
N LEU A 95 6.29 11.60 -4.44
CA LEU A 95 5.56 12.85 -4.68
C LEU A 95 4.13 12.60 -5.17
N ARG A 96 3.90 11.61 -6.04
CA ARG A 96 2.55 11.20 -6.49
C ARG A 96 1.73 10.69 -5.32
N TYR A 97 2.33 9.86 -4.47
CA TYR A 97 1.72 9.40 -3.24
C TYR A 97 1.39 10.57 -2.30
N ALA A 98 2.33 11.50 -2.10
CA ALA A 98 2.14 12.70 -1.29
C ALA A 98 0.99 13.59 -1.80
N LYS A 99 0.83 13.71 -3.12
CA LYS A 99 -0.30 14.44 -3.74
C LYS A 99 -1.63 13.74 -3.49
N LEU A 100 -1.66 12.41 -3.58
CA LEU A 100 -2.85 11.60 -3.32
C LEU A 100 -3.33 11.76 -1.87
N ILE A 101 -2.40 11.95 -0.93
CA ILE A 101 -2.70 12.05 0.50
C ILE A 101 -2.90 13.48 1.04
N SER A 102 -2.61 14.49 0.22
CA SER A 102 -2.62 15.89 0.66
C SER A 102 -4.01 16.50 0.96
N PRO A 103 -5.15 16.02 0.43
CA PRO A 103 -6.47 16.55 0.79
C PRO A 103 -7.33 15.57 1.63
N HIS A 104 -7.43 15.85 2.95
CA HIS A 104 -8.47 15.44 3.93
C HIS A 104 -8.44 14.07 4.63
N ASP A 105 -8.79 14.12 5.93
CA ASP A 105 -9.01 13.11 6.99
C ASP A 105 -9.73 11.78 6.63
N LYS A 106 -10.23 11.60 5.39
CA LYS A 106 -10.95 10.38 4.95
C LYS A 106 -10.08 9.37 4.18
N LEU A 107 -8.77 9.54 4.28
CA LEU A 107 -7.82 9.12 3.25
C LEU A 107 -7.44 7.63 3.27
N SER A 108 -7.45 7.01 4.45
CA SER A 108 -7.14 5.58 4.59
C SER A 108 -8.15 4.70 3.85
N ASN A 109 -9.43 5.07 3.86
CA ASN A 109 -10.48 4.34 3.15
C ASN A 109 -10.40 4.59 1.64
N HIS A 110 -10.16 5.83 1.20
CA HIS A 110 -10.09 6.12 -0.24
C HIS A 110 -8.91 5.41 -0.92
N ILE A 111 -7.71 5.45 -0.32
CA ILE A 111 -6.56 4.68 -0.82
C ILE A 111 -6.87 3.20 -0.84
N LYS A 112 -7.50 2.68 0.23
CA LYS A 112 -7.84 1.27 0.32
C LYS A 112 -8.80 0.83 -0.78
N GLU A 113 -9.82 1.63 -1.07
CA GLU A 113 -10.76 1.34 -2.16
C GLU A 113 -10.13 1.52 -3.54
N LEU A 114 -9.21 2.47 -3.72
CA LEU A 114 -8.43 2.62 -4.96
C LEU A 114 -7.57 1.38 -5.22
N VAL A 115 -6.76 0.97 -4.25
CA VAL A 115 -5.88 -0.21 -4.38
C VAL A 115 -6.70 -1.48 -4.64
N LYS A 116 -7.82 -1.66 -3.93
CA LYS A 116 -8.74 -2.77 -4.19
C LYS A 116 -9.38 -2.71 -5.56
N GLY A 117 -9.77 -1.52 -6.03
CA GLY A 117 -10.38 -1.30 -7.33
C GLY A 117 -9.44 -1.70 -8.45
N VAL A 118 -8.18 -1.26 -8.39
CA VAL A 118 -7.12 -1.63 -9.35
C VAL A 118 -6.92 -3.14 -9.37
N ILE A 119 -6.69 -3.77 -8.21
CA ILE A 119 -6.46 -5.22 -8.13
C ILE A 119 -7.65 -5.99 -8.71
N LYS A 120 -8.87 -5.64 -8.31
CA LYS A 120 -10.09 -6.31 -8.78
C LYS A 120 -10.31 -6.11 -10.28
N GLY A 121 -10.11 -4.89 -10.78
CA GLY A 121 -10.27 -4.53 -12.18
C GLY A 121 -9.30 -5.30 -13.08
N GLU A 122 -8.00 -5.20 -12.80
CA GLU A 122 -6.97 -5.87 -13.60
C GLU A 122 -7.10 -7.40 -13.54
N THR A 123 -7.37 -7.95 -12.35
CA THR A 123 -7.61 -9.39 -12.23
C THR A 123 -8.82 -9.83 -13.05
N HIS A 124 -9.91 -9.05 -13.03
CA HIS A 124 -11.11 -9.40 -13.79
C HIS A 124 -10.85 -9.41 -15.30
N VAL A 125 -10.08 -8.44 -15.80
CA VAL A 125 -9.69 -8.40 -17.22
C VAL A 125 -8.90 -9.66 -17.59
N ILE A 126 -7.90 -10.03 -16.81
CA ILE A 126 -7.05 -11.21 -17.08
C ILE A 126 -7.85 -12.51 -16.96
N ALA A 127 -8.69 -12.63 -15.93
CA ALA A 127 -9.54 -13.80 -15.72
C ALA A 127 -10.62 -13.95 -16.82
N SER A 128 -11.03 -12.85 -17.47
CA SER A 128 -11.97 -12.89 -18.59
C SER A 128 -11.29 -13.28 -19.91
N SER A 129 -10.00 -12.98 -20.07
CA SER A 129 -9.23 -13.33 -21.27
C SER A 129 -8.66 -14.74 -21.25
N MET A 130 -8.57 -15.38 -20.08
CA MET A 130 -8.02 -16.74 -19.92
C MET A 130 -9.11 -17.77 -19.67
N THR A 131 -8.94 -18.97 -20.22
CA THR A 131 -9.82 -20.09 -19.91
C THR A 131 -9.50 -20.69 -18.52
N MET A 132 -10.51 -21.19 -17.80
CA MET A 132 -10.33 -21.80 -16.46
C MET A 132 -9.28 -22.93 -16.45
N GLU A 133 -9.14 -23.63 -17.59
CA GLU A 133 -8.17 -24.69 -17.83
C GLU A 133 -6.73 -24.15 -17.89
N GLU A 134 -6.49 -23.04 -18.59
CA GLU A 134 -5.19 -22.35 -18.62
C GLU A 134 -4.83 -21.78 -17.25
N ILE A 135 -5.79 -21.21 -16.52
CA ILE A 135 -5.52 -20.66 -15.18
C ILE A 135 -5.16 -21.79 -14.20
N THR A 136 -5.81 -22.96 -14.30
CA THR A 136 -5.52 -24.13 -13.44
C THR A 136 -4.18 -24.77 -13.80
N LYS A 137 -3.89 -25.00 -15.09
CA LYS A 137 -2.59 -25.54 -15.57
C LYS A 137 -1.42 -24.62 -15.19
N ASN A 138 -1.58 -23.31 -15.37
CA ASN A 138 -0.55 -22.32 -15.04
C ASN A 138 -0.37 -22.09 -13.52
N SER A 139 -1.31 -22.56 -12.68
CA SER A 139 -1.22 -22.47 -11.22
C SER A 139 -0.62 -23.71 -10.54
N ALA A 140 -0.71 -24.88 -11.19
CA ALA A 140 -0.24 -26.17 -10.69
C ALA A 140 1.24 -26.48 -11.01
N GLY A 141 1.97 -25.55 -11.64
CA GLY A 141 3.39 -25.72 -11.97
C GLY A 141 3.64 -26.45 -13.28
N GLU A 142 2.60 -26.83 -14.02
CA GLU A 142 2.72 -27.36 -15.39
C GLU A 142 2.97 -26.19 -16.36
N ARG A 143 4.24 -25.84 -16.51
CA ARG A 143 4.69 -24.82 -17.47
C ARG A 143 4.54 -25.36 -18.90
N GLU A 144 3.53 -24.88 -19.62
CA GLU A 144 3.64 -24.77 -21.07
C GLU A 144 4.74 -23.75 -21.40
N ARG A 145 5.63 -24.12 -22.32
CA ARG A 145 6.90 -23.44 -22.60
C ARG A 145 6.64 -22.10 -23.33
N GLY A 146 6.25 -21.05 -22.62
CA GLY A 146 6.10 -19.69 -23.17
C GLY A 146 5.09 -18.76 -22.50
N THR A 147 4.18 -19.28 -21.65
CA THR A 147 3.11 -18.47 -21.05
C THR A 147 3.47 -18.03 -19.63
N LYS A 148 3.37 -16.72 -19.34
CA LYS A 148 3.50 -16.21 -17.96
C LYS A 148 2.41 -16.83 -17.11
N SER A 149 2.72 -17.17 -15.86
CA SER A 149 1.67 -17.67 -14.96
C SER A 149 0.63 -16.58 -14.71
N PHE A 150 -0.64 -16.96 -14.52
CA PHE A 150 -1.72 -16.01 -14.18
C PHE A 150 -1.32 -15.06 -13.03
N LYS A 151 -0.56 -15.57 -12.05
CA LYS A 151 -0.04 -14.80 -10.93
C LYS A 151 0.94 -13.70 -11.36
N GLU A 152 1.87 -14.03 -12.25
CA GLU A 152 2.86 -13.08 -12.78
C GLU A 152 2.18 -12.01 -13.63
N GLU A 153 1.23 -12.41 -14.47
CA GLU A 153 0.50 -11.47 -15.33
C GLU A 153 -0.37 -10.50 -14.51
N VAL A 154 -1.10 -11.01 -13.51
CA VAL A 154 -1.86 -10.17 -12.57
C VAL A 154 -0.91 -9.24 -11.82
N PHE A 155 0.22 -9.74 -11.32
CA PHE A 155 1.19 -8.92 -10.61
C PHE A 155 1.72 -7.77 -11.47
N GLU A 156 2.15 -8.04 -12.71
CA GLU A 156 2.69 -7.03 -13.62
C GLU A 156 1.67 -5.96 -13.98
N LYS A 157 0.43 -6.36 -14.31
CA LYS A 157 -0.64 -5.43 -14.67
C LYS A 157 -1.06 -4.55 -13.50
N VAL A 158 -1.26 -5.14 -12.33
CA VAL A 158 -1.58 -4.40 -11.10
C VAL A 158 -0.44 -3.44 -10.74
N GLN A 159 0.82 -3.88 -10.80
CA GLN A 159 1.95 -3.01 -10.49
C GLN A 159 2.04 -1.82 -11.45
N LEU A 160 1.77 -2.04 -12.75
CA LEU A 160 1.80 -0.97 -13.76
C LEU A 160 0.76 0.11 -13.46
N GLU A 161 -0.46 -0.25 -13.08
CA GLU A 161 -1.50 0.70 -12.67
C GLU A 161 -1.14 1.42 -11.36
N LEU A 162 -0.64 0.67 -10.37
CA LEU A 162 -0.24 1.21 -9.06
C LEU A 162 0.93 2.21 -9.14
N ASN A 163 1.83 2.06 -10.11
CA ASN A 163 2.95 2.99 -10.36
C ASN A 163 2.47 4.44 -10.64
N GLN A 164 1.29 4.61 -11.23
CA GLN A 164 0.72 5.92 -11.53
C GLN A 164 0.40 6.71 -10.25
N PHE A 165 0.13 5.99 -9.16
CA PHE A 165 -0.19 6.54 -7.85
C PHE A 165 1.02 6.53 -6.89
N GLY A 166 2.17 5.99 -7.34
CA GLY A 166 3.38 5.87 -6.52
C GLY A 166 3.38 4.69 -5.55
N PHE A 167 2.54 3.68 -5.79
CA PHE A 167 2.49 2.45 -4.98
C PHE A 167 3.41 1.37 -5.54
N LEU A 168 3.96 0.56 -4.63
CA LEU A 168 4.79 -0.60 -4.88
C LEU A 168 4.21 -1.82 -4.16
N ILE A 169 4.09 -2.93 -4.87
CA ILE A 169 3.78 -4.23 -4.28
C ILE A 169 5.08 -4.82 -3.73
N TYR A 170 5.20 -4.86 -2.40
CA TYR A 170 6.34 -5.47 -1.72
C TYR A 170 6.24 -7.00 -1.70
N ASN A 171 5.00 -7.53 -1.63
CA ASN A 171 4.76 -8.96 -1.61
C ASN A 171 3.33 -9.29 -2.09
N ALA A 172 3.16 -10.47 -2.68
CA ALA A 172 1.86 -11.02 -3.02
C ALA A 172 1.84 -12.50 -2.60
N ASN A 173 1.19 -12.80 -1.48
CA ASN A 173 1.06 -14.18 -1.00
C ASN A 173 -0.23 -14.80 -1.53
N VAL A 174 -0.10 -15.92 -2.23
CA VAL A 174 -1.22 -16.75 -2.66
C VAL A 174 -1.45 -17.79 -1.59
N LYS A 175 -2.59 -17.72 -0.90
CA LYS A 175 -3.07 -18.90 -0.19
C LYS A 175 -3.43 -19.91 -1.27
N GLN A 176 -2.52 -20.84 -1.51
CA GLN A 176 -2.78 -21.99 -2.34
C GLN A 176 -3.98 -22.71 -1.70
N LEU A 177 -4.98 -23.07 -2.51
CA LEU A 177 -5.97 -24.05 -2.07
C LEU A 177 -5.18 -25.28 -1.62
N VAL A 178 -5.26 -25.58 -0.33
CA VAL A 178 -5.27 -26.98 0.07
C VAL A 178 -6.56 -27.53 -0.52
N ASP A 179 -6.45 -28.56 -1.35
CA ASP A 179 -7.53 -29.26 -2.02
C ASP A 179 -8.84 -29.25 -1.20
N VAL A 180 -9.89 -28.68 -1.77
CA VAL A 180 -11.25 -29.12 -1.48
C VAL A 180 -11.80 -29.75 -2.76
N VAL A 181 -11.14 -30.81 -3.21
CA VAL A 181 -11.73 -31.83 -4.06
C VAL A 181 -11.23 -33.17 -3.55
N GLY A 182 -12.02 -33.77 -2.67
CA GLY A 182 -11.73 -35.04 -2.04
C GLY A 182 -12.94 -35.58 -1.28
N HIS A 183 -13.92 -36.08 -2.03
CA HIS A 183 -14.96 -37.03 -1.63
C HIS A 183 -16.10 -36.55 -0.72
N GLU A 184 -17.22 -36.16 -1.33
CA GLU A 184 -18.49 -36.76 -0.93
C GLU A 184 -18.78 -37.96 -1.88
N TYR A 185 -19.37 -39.02 -1.33
CA TYR A 185 -19.81 -40.27 -1.96
C TYR A 185 -18.78 -41.39 -2.15
N LEU A 186 -18.36 -42.11 -1.09
CA LEU A 186 -18.17 -43.58 -1.09
C LEU A 186 -18.07 -44.14 0.34
N SER A 187 -19.14 -44.04 1.13
CA SER A 187 -19.39 -44.97 2.25
C SER A 187 -20.87 -44.96 2.64
N TYR A 188 -21.72 -45.24 1.65
CA TYR A 188 -22.99 -45.94 1.87
C TYR A 188 -22.88 -47.28 1.16
N LEU A 189 -22.03 -48.16 1.68
CA LEU A 189 -22.05 -49.62 1.50
C LEU A 189 -21.09 -50.26 2.50
#